data_AF-A0A150WVH5-F1
#
_entry.id   AF-A0A150WVH5-F1
#
_cell.length_a   1.000
_cell.length_b   1.000
_cell.length_c   1.000
_cell.angle_alpha   90.00
_cell.angle_beta   90.00
_cell.angle_gamma   90.00
#
_symmetry.space_group_name_H-M   'P 1'
#
loop_
_entity.id
_entity.type
_entity.pdbx_description
1 polymer ?
#
loop_
_entity_poly.entity_id
_entity_poly.type
_entity_poly.pdbx_seq_one_letter_code
_entity_poly.pdbx_strand_id
1 'polypeptide(L)'
;MKMFVAALTLALSFNAVAGSNLEGTWMSEDGRATVRLVEFDGLLTLNTRSYYYNGAPSDYFFSFRVPKDRDVQPGEILEGRIRSIDGFYGCLFEEPAKAQLTHDGRLKLHYPLLTFHRETRSVVDRDGRGGYRRVVDWNGWGWVETVYHFPIERWRVISSECVIDARNWSTGVLVPVDPVDGGGGGAGPDFPVPRPQ
;
A
#
# COMPACT_ATOMS: atom_id res chain seq x y z
N MET A 1 65.31 10.75 -5.00
CA MET A 1 64.57 11.62 -4.05
C MET A 1 63.89 12.71 -4.87
N LYS A 2 62.58 12.93 -4.95
CA LYS A 2 61.38 12.37 -4.31
C LYS A 2 60.27 12.47 -5.37
N MET A 3 59.67 11.34 -5.77
CA MET A 3 58.32 11.32 -6.33
C MET A 3 57.37 11.61 -5.18
N PHE A 4 56.54 12.64 -5.25
CA PHE A 4 55.27 12.75 -4.51
C PHE A 4 54.62 14.07 -4.93
N VAL A 5 53.83 14.04 -6.01
CA VAL A 5 52.85 15.09 -6.28
C VAL A 5 51.50 14.40 -6.48
N ALA A 6 50.71 14.54 -5.42
CA ALA A 6 49.25 14.60 -5.43
C ALA A 6 48.47 13.47 -6.13
N ALA A 7 48.38 12.33 -5.46
CA ALA A 7 47.18 11.50 -5.53
C ALA A 7 46.06 12.18 -4.71
N LEU A 8 45.44 13.23 -5.25
CA LEU A 8 44.28 13.87 -4.60
C LEU A 8 43.47 14.66 -5.62
N THR A 9 42.63 13.98 -6.40
CA THR A 9 41.30 14.44 -6.89
C THR A 9 40.78 13.46 -7.94
N LEU A 10 40.41 12.26 -7.50
CA LEU A 10 39.28 11.54 -8.11
C LEU A 10 38.30 11.22 -6.98
N ALA A 11 37.83 12.28 -6.33
CA ALA A 11 36.52 12.23 -5.72
C ALA A 11 35.53 12.18 -6.89
N LEU A 12 35.33 10.97 -7.42
CA LEU A 12 34.11 10.62 -8.13
C LEU A 12 33.00 10.90 -7.13
N SER A 13 32.42 12.09 -7.22
CA SER A 13 31.11 12.39 -6.68
C SER A 13 30.14 11.48 -7.41
N PHE A 14 30.04 10.24 -6.92
CA PHE A 14 28.88 9.41 -7.15
C PHE A 14 27.72 10.17 -6.51
N ASN A 15 26.98 10.90 -7.33
CA ASN A 15 25.59 11.14 -7.03
C ASN A 15 24.95 9.77 -7.08
N ALA A 16 24.95 9.07 -5.94
CA ALA A 16 24.08 7.93 -5.74
C ALA A 16 22.66 8.51 -5.81
N VAL A 17 22.07 8.46 -7.00
CA VAL A 17 20.63 8.67 -7.18
C VAL A 17 20.01 7.42 -6.57
N ALA A 18 19.76 7.49 -5.27
CA ALA A 18 19.27 6.40 -4.43
C ALA A 18 17.74 6.37 -4.47
N GLY A 19 17.18 6.18 -5.66
CA GLY A 19 15.74 5.97 -5.83
C GLY A 19 15.52 4.96 -6.94
N SER A 20 14.70 3.94 -6.68
CA SER A 20 14.32 2.97 -7.70
C SER A 20 13.62 3.69 -8.86
N ASN A 21 13.84 3.25 -10.10
CA ASN A 21 13.04 3.66 -11.26
C ASN A 21 11.52 3.44 -11.11
N LEU A 22 11.09 2.66 -10.11
CA LEU A 22 9.68 2.46 -9.76
C LEU A 22 9.13 3.51 -8.79
N GLU A 23 9.99 4.28 -8.12
CA GLU A 23 9.57 5.32 -7.18
C GLU A 23 8.87 6.46 -7.93
N GLY A 24 7.74 6.93 -7.39
CA GLY A 24 6.99 8.04 -7.95
C GLY A 24 5.48 7.83 -7.95
N THR A 25 4.79 8.65 -8.72
CA THR A 25 3.33 8.58 -8.85
C THR A 25 2.94 7.69 -10.02
N TRP A 26 2.04 6.75 -9.75
CA TRP A 26 1.51 5.81 -10.72
C TRP A 26 -0.01 5.90 -10.72
N MET A 27 -0.62 5.56 -11.85
CA MET A 27 -2.06 5.60 -12.04
C MET A 27 -2.56 4.24 -12.51
N SER A 28 -3.75 3.83 -12.08
CA SER A 28 -4.41 2.65 -12.61
C SER A 28 -4.68 2.81 -14.11
N GLU A 29 -4.69 1.70 -14.84
CA GLU A 29 -4.93 1.70 -16.30
C GLU A 29 -6.28 2.37 -16.69
N ASP A 30 -7.28 2.32 -15.82
CA ASP A 30 -8.58 2.98 -16.01
C ASP A 30 -8.60 4.46 -15.58
N GLY A 31 -7.49 5.00 -15.08
CA GLY A 31 -7.34 6.39 -14.66
C GLY A 31 -8.04 6.75 -13.34
N ARG A 32 -8.63 5.79 -12.63
CA ARG A 32 -9.48 6.06 -11.46
C ARG A 32 -8.72 6.16 -10.14
N ALA A 33 -7.55 5.53 -10.05
CA ALA A 33 -6.75 5.49 -8.84
C ALA A 33 -5.35 5.99 -9.13
N THR A 34 -4.86 6.88 -8.29
CA THR A 34 -3.47 7.31 -8.29
C THR A 34 -2.83 6.79 -7.00
N VAL A 35 -1.69 6.12 -7.13
CA VAL A 35 -0.91 5.58 -6.02
C VAL A 35 0.49 6.15 -6.06
N ARG A 36 1.10 6.30 -4.89
CA ARG A 36 2.51 6.67 -4.79
C ARG A 36 3.30 5.44 -4.38
N LEU A 37 4.29 5.12 -5.20
CA LEU A 37 5.28 4.09 -4.91
C LEU A 37 6.45 4.76 -4.20
N VAL A 38 6.80 4.22 -3.03
CA VAL A 38 7.91 4.70 -2.20
C VAL A 38 8.85 3.53 -1.97
N GLU A 39 10.13 3.72 -2.30
CA GLU A 39 11.17 2.74 -2.06
C GLU A 39 11.98 3.14 -0.82
N PHE A 40 12.25 2.16 0.05
CA PHE A 40 13.19 2.32 1.14
C PHE A 40 13.91 1.02 1.47
N ASP A 41 15.23 1.06 1.45
CA ASP A 41 16.13 -0.06 1.80
C ASP A 41 15.80 -1.39 1.07
N GLY A 42 15.49 -1.30 -0.22
CA GLY A 42 15.13 -2.45 -1.05
C GLY A 42 13.69 -2.92 -0.89
N LEU A 43 12.82 -2.10 -0.28
CA LEU A 43 11.39 -2.38 -0.13
C LEU A 43 10.56 -1.29 -0.81
N LEU A 44 9.90 -1.66 -1.90
CA LEU A 44 8.94 -0.83 -2.60
C LEU A 44 7.55 -1.00 -1.96
N THR A 45 6.94 0.10 -1.55
CA THR A 45 5.64 0.10 -0.88
C THR A 45 4.63 0.97 -1.61
N LEU A 46 3.35 0.57 -1.57
CA LEU A 46 2.23 1.39 -2.02
C LEU A 46 0.95 1.05 -1.22
N ASN A 47 0.02 1.99 -1.16
CA ASN A 47 -1.29 1.80 -0.54
C ASN A 47 -2.40 2.21 -1.52
N THR A 48 -3.54 1.54 -1.40
CA THR A 48 -4.79 1.93 -2.05
C THR A 48 -5.97 1.61 -1.14
N ARG A 49 -7.08 2.30 -1.35
CA ARG A 49 -8.32 2.14 -0.58
C ARG A 49 -9.48 1.90 -1.53
N SER A 50 -10.32 0.91 -1.21
CA SER A 50 -11.64 0.74 -1.79
C SER A 50 -12.72 0.99 -0.74
N TYR A 51 -13.97 1.07 -1.19
CA TYR A 51 -15.12 1.24 -0.32
C TYR A 51 -16.20 0.22 -0.64
N TYR A 52 -16.83 -0.31 0.39
CA TYR A 52 -18.07 -1.05 0.28
C TYR A 52 -19.22 -0.11 -0.10
N TYR A 53 -20.32 -0.67 -0.58
CA TYR A 53 -21.54 0.11 -0.91
C TYR A 53 -22.04 0.97 0.26
N ASN A 54 -21.84 0.50 1.49
CA ASN A 54 -22.23 1.19 2.71
C ASN A 54 -21.21 2.25 3.19
N GLY A 55 -20.17 2.52 2.41
CA GLY A 55 -19.13 3.50 2.72
C GLY A 55 -18.03 3.00 3.67
N ALA A 56 -18.07 1.75 4.13
CA ALA A 56 -16.97 1.20 4.92
C ALA A 56 -15.69 1.09 4.05
N PRO A 57 -14.52 1.55 4.53
CA PRO A 57 -13.28 1.47 3.76
C PRO A 57 -12.68 0.05 3.83
N SER A 58 -11.94 -0.33 2.79
CA SER A 58 -11.04 -1.48 2.78
C SER A 58 -9.67 -1.02 2.29
N ASP A 59 -8.68 -1.08 3.16
CA ASP A 59 -7.32 -0.59 2.90
C ASP A 59 -6.40 -1.73 2.48
N TYR A 60 -5.66 -1.52 1.39
CA TYR A 60 -4.69 -2.49 0.88
C TYR A 60 -3.29 -1.89 0.88
N PHE A 61 -2.35 -2.61 1.46
CA PHE A 61 -0.95 -2.23 1.56
C PHE A 61 -0.11 -3.28 0.83
N PHE A 62 0.67 -2.85 -0.15
CA PHE A 62 1.58 -3.73 -0.86
C PHE A 62 3.01 -3.43 -0.49
N SER A 63 3.83 -4.48 -0.43
CA SER A 63 5.27 -4.38 -0.21
C SER A 63 5.98 -5.39 -1.10
N PHE A 64 6.90 -4.93 -1.93
CA PHE A 64 7.68 -5.75 -2.87
C PHE A 64 9.17 -5.55 -2.64
N ARG A 65 9.94 -6.63 -2.70
CA ARG A 65 11.40 -6.54 -2.60
C ARG A 65 11.99 -6.13 -3.94
N VAL A 66 12.80 -5.07 -3.94
CA VAL A 66 13.58 -4.63 -5.09
C VAL A 66 15.06 -4.91 -4.87
N PRO A 67 15.86 -5.08 -5.93
CA PRO A 67 17.31 -5.24 -5.80
C PRO A 67 17.94 -4.00 -5.14
N LYS A 68 18.90 -4.18 -4.23
CA LYS A 68 19.55 -3.07 -3.49
C LYS A 68 20.68 -2.41 -4.27
N ASP A 69 21.22 -3.12 -5.26
CA ASP A 69 22.45 -2.79 -5.98
C ASP A 69 22.21 -2.38 -7.44
N ARG A 70 20.97 -2.49 -7.92
CA ARG A 70 20.58 -2.11 -9.28
C ARG A 70 19.09 -1.81 -9.38
N ASP A 71 18.71 -1.12 -10.46
CA ASP A 71 17.31 -0.94 -10.81
C ASP A 71 16.63 -2.24 -11.27
N VAL A 72 15.31 -2.26 -11.08
CA VAL A 72 14.42 -3.32 -11.56
C VAL A 72 14.42 -3.33 -13.08
N GLN A 73 14.69 -4.49 -13.66
CA GLN A 73 14.69 -4.67 -15.11
C GLN A 73 13.31 -5.09 -15.62
N PRO A 74 12.90 -4.65 -16.82
CA PRO A 74 11.68 -5.16 -17.42
C PRO A 74 11.68 -6.69 -17.54
N GLY A 75 10.54 -7.30 -17.19
CA GLY A 75 10.36 -8.76 -17.13
C GLY A 75 10.69 -9.38 -15.76
N GLU A 76 11.41 -8.68 -14.88
CA GLU A 76 11.73 -9.15 -13.54
C GLU A 76 10.50 -9.25 -12.64
N ILE A 77 10.39 -10.36 -11.91
CA ILE A 77 9.31 -10.58 -10.94
C ILE A 77 9.81 -10.18 -9.56
N LEU A 78 9.15 -9.19 -8.97
CA LEU A 78 9.36 -8.76 -7.60
C LEU A 78 8.41 -9.53 -6.69
N GLU A 79 8.96 -10.31 -5.77
CA GLU A 79 8.17 -11.02 -4.76
C GLU A 79 7.82 -10.09 -3.60
N GLY A 80 6.59 -10.22 -3.11
CA GLY A 80 6.05 -9.32 -2.12
C GLY A 80 4.84 -9.88 -1.39
N ARG A 81 4.12 -8.97 -0.75
CA ARG A 81 2.91 -9.26 0.03
C ARG A 81 1.89 -8.17 -0.15
N ILE A 82 0.63 -8.56 0.00
CA ILE A 82 -0.50 -7.66 0.20
C ILE A 82 -1.02 -7.87 1.61
N ARG A 83 -1.21 -6.79 2.35
CA ARG A 83 -1.96 -6.77 3.61
C ARG A 83 -3.25 -5.99 3.39
N SER A 84 -4.36 -6.56 3.83
CA SER A 84 -5.67 -5.91 3.77
C SER A 84 -6.20 -5.66 5.18
N ILE A 85 -6.76 -4.47 5.39
CA ILE A 85 -7.51 -4.09 6.58
C ILE A 85 -8.93 -3.79 6.13
N ASP A 86 -9.83 -4.73 6.40
CA ASP A 86 -11.24 -4.58 6.08
C ASP A 86 -11.96 -3.78 7.17
N GLY A 87 -12.55 -2.66 6.79
CA GLY A 87 -13.31 -1.79 7.68
C GLY A 87 -14.75 -2.25 7.92
N PHE A 88 -15.30 -3.18 7.13
CA PHE A 88 -16.68 -3.65 7.31
C PHE A 88 -16.79 -4.77 8.34
N TYR A 89 -16.07 -5.87 8.14
CA TYR A 89 -16.01 -6.99 9.08
C TYR A 89 -14.90 -6.83 10.13
N GLY A 90 -13.95 -5.90 9.93
CA GLY A 90 -12.83 -5.70 10.86
C GLY A 90 -11.72 -6.71 10.67
N CYS A 91 -11.67 -7.39 9.52
CA CYS A 91 -10.72 -8.46 9.25
C CYS A 91 -9.36 -7.95 8.81
N LEU A 92 -8.30 -8.68 9.17
CA LEU A 92 -6.93 -8.40 8.73
C LEU A 92 -6.37 -9.63 8.04
N PHE A 93 -5.86 -9.45 6.84
CA PHE A 93 -5.30 -10.52 6.02
C PHE A 93 -3.92 -10.14 5.52
N GLU A 94 -3.06 -11.13 5.34
CA GLU A 94 -1.78 -10.98 4.68
C GLU A 94 -1.57 -12.15 3.73
N GLU A 95 -1.31 -11.86 2.47
CA GLU A 95 -1.20 -12.85 1.39
C GLU A 95 -0.01 -12.51 0.48
N PRO A 96 0.57 -13.50 -0.22
CA PRO A 96 1.64 -13.25 -1.17
C PRO A 96 1.14 -12.41 -2.36
N ALA A 97 2.01 -11.55 -2.86
CA ALA A 97 1.76 -10.74 -4.06
C ALA A 97 3.03 -10.67 -4.90
N LYS A 98 2.88 -10.40 -6.20
CA LYS A 98 3.99 -10.23 -7.13
C LYS A 98 3.84 -8.95 -7.93
N ALA A 99 4.94 -8.31 -8.26
CA ALA A 99 4.95 -7.19 -9.20
C ALA A 99 5.88 -7.49 -10.38
N GLN A 100 5.56 -6.98 -11.56
CA GLN A 100 6.41 -7.10 -12.74
C GLN A 100 6.36 -5.80 -13.54
N LEU A 101 7.53 -5.19 -13.75
CA LEU A 101 7.68 -4.11 -14.70
C LEU A 101 7.72 -4.71 -16.11
N THR A 102 6.83 -4.29 -16.99
CA THR A 102 6.75 -4.79 -18.37
C THR A 102 7.64 -3.96 -19.30
N HIS A 103 7.92 -4.50 -20.50
CA HIS A 103 8.77 -3.82 -21.49
C HIS A 103 8.18 -2.50 -22.01
N ASP A 104 6.86 -2.33 -21.94
CA ASP A 104 6.13 -1.11 -22.29
C ASP A 104 6.03 -0.12 -21.10
N GLY A 105 6.76 -0.35 -20.02
CA GLY A 105 6.85 0.57 -18.87
C GLY A 105 5.67 0.51 -17.91
N ARG A 106 4.81 -0.51 -17.99
CA ARG A 106 3.68 -0.70 -17.07
C ARG A 106 4.10 -1.59 -15.90
N LEU A 107 3.51 -1.35 -14.73
CA LEU A 107 3.73 -2.19 -13.55
C LEU A 107 2.50 -3.06 -13.32
N LYS A 108 2.65 -4.37 -13.50
CA LYS A 108 1.60 -5.35 -13.23
C LYS A 108 1.73 -5.87 -11.80
N LEU A 109 0.67 -5.77 -11.01
CA LEU A 109 0.58 -6.27 -9.65
C LEU A 109 -0.36 -7.47 -9.62
N HIS A 110 0.16 -8.66 -9.29
CA HIS A 110 -0.61 -9.89 -9.17
C HIS A 110 -0.83 -10.25 -7.70
N TYR A 111 -2.08 -10.34 -7.28
CA TYR A 111 -2.44 -10.53 -5.87
C TYR A 111 -3.81 -11.22 -5.72
N PRO A 112 -4.07 -11.91 -4.60
CA PRO A 112 -5.38 -12.49 -4.34
C PRO A 112 -6.34 -11.45 -3.78
N LEU A 113 -7.55 -11.40 -4.34
CA LEU A 113 -8.72 -10.81 -3.70
C LEU A 113 -9.42 -11.91 -2.89
N LEU A 114 -9.55 -11.66 -1.60
CA LEU A 114 -10.19 -12.61 -0.68
C LEU A 114 -11.69 -12.35 -0.63
N THR A 115 -12.47 -13.40 -0.81
CA THR A 115 -13.87 -13.44 -0.35
C THR A 115 -13.86 -14.08 1.03
N PHE A 116 -14.53 -13.45 1.99
CA PHE A 116 -14.54 -13.89 3.37
C PHE A 116 -15.83 -13.47 4.07
N HIS A 117 -16.12 -14.13 5.18
CA HIS A 117 -17.15 -13.74 6.11
C HIS A 117 -16.61 -13.77 7.54
N ARG A 118 -17.38 -13.17 8.45
CA ARG A 118 -17.07 -13.16 9.88
C ARG A 118 -17.93 -14.17 10.61
N GLU A 119 -17.32 -15.24 11.09
CA GLU A 119 -17.99 -16.16 12.02
C GLU A 119 -17.91 -15.59 13.43
N THR A 120 -19.07 -15.24 13.98
CA THR A 120 -19.19 -14.79 15.38
C THR A 120 -19.89 -15.87 16.18
N ARG A 121 -19.21 -16.40 17.20
CA ARG A 121 -19.84 -17.28 18.19
C ARG A 121 -20.16 -16.45 19.44
N SER A 122 -21.44 -16.23 19.70
CA SER A 122 -21.92 -15.43 20.83
C SER A 122 -23.07 -16.11 21.56
N VAL A 123 -23.05 -16.04 22.90
CA VAL A 123 -24.21 -16.27 23.77
C VAL A 123 -24.83 -14.90 24.07
N VAL A 124 -26.16 -14.80 24.04
CA VAL A 124 -26.91 -13.56 24.18
C VAL A 124 -26.74 -12.96 25.57
N ASP A 125 -26.36 -11.68 25.65
CA ASP A 125 -26.63 -10.82 26.80
C ASP A 125 -27.43 -9.60 26.31
N ARG A 126 -28.58 -9.36 26.93
CA ARG A 126 -29.51 -8.30 26.58
C ARG A 126 -29.06 -7.06 27.33
N ASP A 127 -28.29 -6.17 26.71
CA ASP A 127 -28.38 -4.73 26.98
C ASP A 127 -27.52 -3.94 25.97
N GLY A 128 -28.22 -3.18 25.13
CA GLY A 128 -27.67 -2.47 24.00
C GLY A 128 -27.60 -0.95 24.19
N ARG A 129 -26.42 -0.38 23.94
CA ARG A 129 -26.18 0.84 23.13
C ARG A 129 -24.70 0.93 22.72
N GLY A 130 -24.39 1.33 21.48
CA GLY A 130 -23.13 2.02 21.09
C GLY A 130 -22.58 1.71 19.68
N GLY A 131 -21.82 2.64 19.09
CA GLY A 131 -21.27 2.56 17.72
C GLY A 131 -19.74 2.44 17.66
N TYR A 132 -19.23 1.73 16.63
CA TYR A 132 -17.81 1.49 16.35
C TYR A 132 -17.27 2.47 15.30
N ARG A 133 -16.13 3.11 15.55
CA ARG A 133 -15.43 3.94 14.54
C ARG A 133 -13.92 3.63 14.53
N ARG A 134 -13.40 3.21 13.38
CA ARG A 134 -11.97 2.95 13.12
C ARG A 134 -11.43 4.00 12.14
N VAL A 135 -10.22 4.50 12.40
CA VAL A 135 -9.46 5.38 11.50
C VAL A 135 -8.10 4.76 11.25
N VAL A 136 -7.70 4.62 9.99
CA VAL A 136 -6.39 4.10 9.56
C VAL A 136 -5.71 5.16 8.70
N ASP A 137 -4.55 5.62 9.15
CA ASP A 137 -3.73 6.63 8.50
C ASP A 137 -2.41 6.02 8.03
N TRP A 138 -2.02 6.26 6.77
CA TRP A 138 -0.75 5.83 6.19
C TRP A 138 0.23 7.00 6.17
N ASN A 139 1.45 6.81 6.67
CA ASN A 139 2.46 7.87 6.75
C ASN A 139 3.64 7.70 5.78
N GLY A 140 3.56 6.75 4.83
CA GLY A 140 4.63 6.42 3.90
C GLY A 140 5.59 5.33 4.39
N TRP A 141 5.72 5.14 5.71
CA TRP A 141 6.64 4.18 6.34
C TRP A 141 5.90 3.01 7.00
N GLY A 142 4.62 3.21 7.27
CA GLY A 142 3.74 2.31 8.00
C GLY A 142 2.34 2.93 8.15
N TRP A 143 1.47 2.24 8.87
CA TRP A 143 0.14 2.72 9.20
C TRP A 143 -0.01 2.92 10.71
N VAL A 144 -0.83 3.90 11.07
CA VAL A 144 -1.31 4.12 12.43
C VAL A 144 -2.81 3.83 12.44
N GLU A 145 -3.24 2.94 13.33
CA GLU A 145 -4.65 2.68 13.57
C GLU A 145 -5.10 3.35 14.87
N THR A 146 -6.19 4.10 14.76
CA THR A 146 -6.91 4.65 15.91
C THR A 146 -8.32 4.07 15.95
N VAL A 147 -8.62 3.35 17.04
CA VAL A 147 -9.96 2.82 17.29
C VAL A 147 -10.65 3.70 18.32
N TYR A 148 -11.74 4.35 17.91
CA TYR A 148 -12.63 5.06 18.82
C TYR A 148 -13.77 4.11 19.22
N HIS A 149 -13.79 3.74 20.50
CA HIS A 149 -14.88 2.99 21.09
C HIS A 149 -15.44 3.76 22.29
N PHE A 150 -16.72 4.14 22.21
CA PHE A 150 -17.54 4.55 23.35
C PHE A 150 -18.70 3.54 23.46
N PRO A 151 -19.03 3.08 24.67
CA PRO A 151 -19.37 1.69 24.96
C PRO A 151 -20.48 1.17 24.03
N ILE A 152 -20.20 0.03 23.38
CA ILE A 152 -21.08 -0.73 22.48
C ILE A 152 -21.69 -1.92 23.23
N GLU A 153 -22.95 -2.21 22.87
CA GLU A 153 -23.79 -3.36 23.24
C GLU A 153 -22.94 -4.64 23.42
N ARG A 154 -22.97 -5.23 24.61
CA ARG A 154 -22.15 -6.41 24.91
C ARG A 154 -22.83 -7.68 24.42
N TRP A 155 -22.66 -8.01 23.14
CA TRP A 155 -22.54 -9.44 22.80
C TRP A 155 -21.26 -9.94 23.45
N ARG A 156 -21.33 -10.96 24.33
CA ARG A 156 -20.12 -11.68 24.73
C ARG A 156 -19.71 -12.55 23.54
N VAL A 157 -18.97 -11.94 22.61
CA VAL A 157 -18.27 -12.65 21.54
C VAL A 157 -17.28 -13.59 22.21
N ILE A 158 -17.58 -14.88 22.20
CA ILE A 158 -16.69 -15.92 22.75
C ILE A 158 -15.53 -16.12 21.79
N SER A 159 -15.81 -16.07 20.49
CA SER A 159 -14.82 -16.01 19.42
C SER A 159 -15.38 -15.28 18.21
N SER A 160 -14.54 -14.51 17.54
CA SER A 160 -14.84 -13.90 16.25
C SER A 160 -13.68 -14.23 15.33
N GLU A 161 -13.97 -14.93 14.23
CA GLU A 161 -12.97 -15.36 13.26
C GLU A 161 -13.33 -14.86 11.87
N CYS A 162 -12.31 -14.47 11.12
CA CYS A 162 -12.44 -14.13 9.70
C CYS A 162 -12.15 -15.38 8.89
N VAL A 163 -13.18 -15.93 8.24
CA VAL A 163 -13.09 -17.17 7.47
C VAL A 163 -12.98 -16.81 5.99
N ILE A 164 -11.91 -17.27 5.35
CA ILE A 164 -11.67 -17.05 3.91
C ILE A 164 -12.43 -18.11 3.12
N ASP A 165 -13.43 -17.67 2.36
CA ASP A 165 -14.26 -18.53 1.52
C ASP A 165 -13.59 -18.84 0.17
N ALA A 166 -12.93 -17.84 -0.41
CA ALA A 166 -12.30 -17.97 -1.72
C ALA A 166 -11.09 -17.04 -1.87
N ARG A 167 -10.16 -17.47 -2.73
CA ARG A 167 -9.00 -16.68 -3.19
C ARG A 167 -9.10 -16.48 -4.70
N ASN A 168 -9.47 -15.29 -5.12
CA ASN A 168 -9.59 -14.94 -6.53
C ASN A 168 -8.38 -14.12 -6.95
N TRP A 169 -7.50 -14.71 -7.76
CA TRP A 169 -6.31 -14.02 -8.24
C TRP A 169 -6.68 -12.93 -9.24
N SER A 170 -6.12 -11.74 -9.02
CA SER A 170 -6.32 -10.57 -9.86
C SER A 170 -4.99 -9.97 -10.27
N THR A 171 -5.00 -9.21 -11.36
CA THR A 171 -3.85 -8.44 -11.81
C THR A 171 -4.25 -6.99 -12.01
N GLY A 172 -3.75 -6.11 -11.15
CA GLY A 172 -3.82 -4.66 -11.34
C GLY A 172 -2.72 -4.18 -12.27
N VAL A 173 -3.01 -3.17 -13.07
CA VAL A 173 -2.04 -2.54 -13.97
C VAL A 173 -1.90 -1.07 -13.60
N LEU A 174 -0.66 -0.66 -13.38
CA LEU A 174 -0.27 0.71 -13.10
C LEU A 174 0.55 1.25 -14.27
N VAL A 175 0.30 2.51 -14.64
CA VAL A 175 1.06 3.29 -15.62
C VAL A 175 1.75 4.45 -14.90
N PRO A 176 3.00 4.79 -15.26
CA PRO A 176 3.69 5.93 -14.65
C PRO A 176 2.96 7.22 -15.02
N VAL A 177 2.89 8.16 -14.08
CA VAL A 177 2.45 9.52 -14.35
C VAL A 177 3.71 10.35 -14.57
N ASP A 178 3.91 10.85 -15.79
CA ASP A 178 5.05 11.73 -16.08
C ASP A 178 5.03 12.92 -15.10
N PRO A 179 6.17 13.27 -14.48
CA PRO A 179 6.27 14.54 -13.77
C PRO A 179 6.01 15.63 -14.81
N VAL A 180 4.93 16.38 -14.63
CA VAL A 180 4.59 17.49 -15.52
C VAL A 180 5.76 18.48 -15.48
N ASP A 181 6.54 18.53 -16.56
CA ASP A 181 7.52 19.58 -16.81
C ASP A 181 6.79 20.93 -16.86
N GLY A 182 6.85 21.69 -15.76
CA GLY A 182 6.23 23.01 -15.69
C GLY A 182 6.47 23.67 -14.36
N GLY A 183 7.47 24.56 -14.30
CA GLY A 183 7.90 25.26 -13.09
C GLY A 183 6.78 25.95 -12.30
N GLY A 184 6.95 25.95 -10.98
CA GLY A 184 6.14 26.75 -10.05
C GLY A 184 5.81 25.99 -8.78
N GLY A 185 6.62 26.22 -7.74
CA GLY A 185 6.40 25.95 -6.32
C GLY A 185 5.13 25.20 -5.89
N GLY A 186 5.35 24.02 -5.29
CA GLY A 186 4.70 23.61 -4.06
C GLY A 186 3.17 23.53 -4.05
N ALA A 187 2.64 22.39 -4.44
CA ALA A 187 1.58 21.71 -3.71
C ALA A 187 1.69 20.22 -4.09
N GLY A 188 1.86 19.35 -3.09
CA GLY A 188 1.66 17.92 -3.30
C GLY A 188 0.24 17.66 -3.81
N PRO A 189 -0.05 16.48 -4.38
CA PRO A 189 -1.42 16.17 -4.79
C PRO A 189 -2.34 16.28 -3.56
N ASP A 190 -3.24 17.25 -3.61
CA ASP A 190 -4.35 17.37 -2.66
C ASP A 190 -5.21 16.11 -2.80
N PHE A 191 -5.08 15.20 -1.83
CA PHE A 191 -6.03 14.11 -1.69
C PHE A 191 -7.41 14.74 -1.43
N PRO A 192 -8.42 14.52 -2.28
CA PRO A 192 -9.76 14.98 -1.97
C PRO A 192 -10.26 14.23 -0.73
N VAL A 193 -10.31 14.93 0.41
CA VAL A 193 -11.02 14.48 1.59
C VAL A 193 -12.50 14.37 1.21
N PRO A 194 -13.12 13.18 1.27
CA PRO A 194 -14.55 13.05 1.02
C PRO A 194 -15.28 13.92 2.05
N ARG A 195 -16.10 14.87 1.59
CA ARG A 195 -17.01 15.57 2.49
C ARG A 195 -18.07 14.57 2.96
N PRO A 196 -18.31 14.43 4.26
CA PRO A 196 -19.46 13.66 4.72
C PRO A 196 -20.72 14.33 4.17
N GLN A 197 -21.58 13.52 3.53
CA GLN A 197 -22.96 13.90 3.23
C GLN A 197 -23.79 13.90 4.52
#